data_AF-A0A7W0Y6U2-F1
#
_entry.id   AF-A0A7W0Y6U2-F1
#
_cell.length_a   1.000
_cell.length_b   1.000
_cell.length_c   1.000
_cell.angle_alpha   90.00
_cell.angle_beta   90.00
_cell.angle_gamma   90.00
#
_symmetry.space_group_name_H-M   'P 1'
#
loop_
_entity.id
_entity.type
_entity.pdbx_description
1 polymer ?
#
loop_
_entity_poly.entity_id
_entity_poly.type
_entity_poly.pdbx_seq_one_letter_code
_entity_poly.pdbx_strand_id
1 'polypeptide(L)'
;GSSGEPEKKLLAEPPRPEIAPLLKPEADEVLFPRGIQPELRQLFALLGDRVAKHVGVNLQPYGVARGDRLRARDNTTASVAQSVATGLGFGDIDVYVSNKQPWVMVAEPTSPISLVLGSAIGEAGGDSIRFAAGAALKLAQSSLAIPARLAPDELGVLVVALLRLFQPDFPILSLDADAIAAQVQKLRRLIPNNLLNELKPFAQAIDAQHFSHEQLARDLKITGLRAGLVASASLLTGLQILAAQAGVPIADFMTDPVAQGLITFAIAEDHAVVAR
;
A
#
# COMPACT_ATOMS: atom_id res chain seq x y z
N GLY A 1 18.81 -26.58 -41.66
CA GLY A 1 18.83 -26.41 -40.21
C GLY A 1 18.22 -25.07 -39.86
N SER A 2 16.93 -25.04 -39.54
CA SER A 2 16.21 -23.82 -39.11
C SER A 2 14.97 -24.17 -38.28
N SER A 3 15.02 -25.26 -37.51
CA SER A 3 13.84 -25.85 -36.86
C SER A 3 13.71 -25.49 -35.37
N GLY A 4 14.60 -24.66 -34.81
CA GLY A 4 14.72 -24.45 -33.35
C GLY A 4 14.36 -23.06 -32.82
N GLU A 5 13.91 -22.13 -33.66
CA GLU A 5 13.59 -20.75 -33.24
C GLU A 5 12.20 -20.54 -32.59
N PRO A 6 11.09 -21.19 -33.02
CA PRO A 6 9.79 -20.96 -32.40
C PRO A 6 9.67 -21.63 -31.01
N GLU A 7 10.26 -22.81 -30.84
CA GLU A 7 10.26 -23.53 -29.56
C GLU A 7 11.07 -22.80 -28.48
N LYS A 8 12.21 -22.17 -28.85
CA LYS A 8 13.00 -21.33 -27.93
C LYS A 8 12.27 -20.06 -27.49
N LYS A 9 11.38 -19.51 -28.32
CA LYS A 9 10.52 -18.36 -27.94
C LYS A 9 9.39 -18.76 -26.99
N LEU A 10 8.89 -19.99 -27.09
CA LEU A 10 7.88 -20.54 -26.18
C LEU A 10 8.47 -20.93 -24.81
N LEU A 11 9.76 -21.26 -24.77
CA LEU A 11 10.52 -21.58 -23.55
C LEU A 11 11.19 -20.36 -22.91
N ALA A 12 11.15 -19.20 -23.57
CA ALA A 12 11.67 -17.97 -22.97
C ALA A 12 10.75 -17.56 -21.82
N GLU A 13 11.33 -17.31 -20.64
CA GLU A 13 10.58 -16.69 -19.55
C GLU A 13 9.92 -15.40 -20.07
N PRO A 14 8.63 -15.18 -19.78
CA PRO A 14 7.97 -13.94 -20.17
C PRO A 14 8.77 -12.76 -19.61
N PRO A 15 8.85 -11.64 -20.36
CA PRO A 15 9.56 -10.46 -19.91
C PRO A 15 9.00 -10.02 -18.57
N ARG A 16 9.90 -9.75 -17.61
CA ARG A 16 9.50 -9.26 -16.29
C ARG A 16 8.87 -7.87 -16.45
N PRO A 17 7.79 -7.57 -15.74
CA PRO A 17 7.13 -6.27 -15.84
C PRO A 17 8.07 -5.14 -15.40
N GLU A 18 8.03 -4.02 -16.12
CA GLU A 18 8.72 -2.80 -15.73
C GLU A 18 7.95 -2.12 -14.59
N ILE A 19 8.69 -1.72 -13.55
CA ILE A 19 8.09 -1.12 -12.33
C ILE A 19 8.19 0.40 -12.36
N ALA A 20 9.15 0.94 -13.12
CA ALA A 20 9.37 2.38 -13.27
C ALA A 20 8.12 3.18 -13.72
N PRO A 21 7.18 2.64 -14.54
CA PRO A 21 5.93 3.33 -14.84
C PRO A 21 5.12 3.74 -13.60
N LEU A 22 5.20 2.99 -12.49
CA LEU A 22 4.49 3.30 -11.23
C LEU A 22 5.00 4.55 -10.51
N LEU A 23 6.15 5.09 -10.94
CA LEU A 23 6.70 6.36 -10.44
C LEU A 23 6.11 7.59 -11.12
N LYS A 24 5.45 7.41 -12.26
CA LYS A 24 4.92 8.53 -13.04
C LYS A 24 3.65 9.06 -12.37
N PRO A 25 3.39 10.38 -12.38
CA PRO A 25 2.16 10.95 -11.83
C PRO A 25 0.88 10.33 -12.42
N GLU A 26 0.90 9.99 -13.71
CA GLU A 26 -0.25 9.38 -14.40
C GLU A 26 -0.58 7.99 -13.86
N ALA A 27 0.38 7.30 -13.23
CA ALA A 27 0.11 6.03 -12.57
C ALA A 27 -0.81 6.23 -11.36
N ASP A 28 -0.68 7.34 -10.62
CA ASP A 28 -1.52 7.59 -9.46
C ASP A 28 -2.99 7.80 -9.86
N GLU A 29 -3.23 8.41 -11.03
CA GLU A 29 -4.58 8.65 -11.54
C GLU A 29 -5.37 7.37 -11.82
N VAL A 30 -4.67 6.26 -12.11
CA VAL A 30 -5.30 4.95 -12.37
C VAL A 30 -5.20 3.99 -11.19
N LEU A 31 -4.17 4.12 -10.35
CA LEU A 31 -3.98 3.24 -9.19
C LEU A 31 -4.93 3.59 -8.07
N PHE A 32 -5.16 4.88 -7.80
CA PHE A 32 -5.99 5.30 -6.69
C PHE A 32 -7.48 5.26 -7.07
N PRO A 33 -8.33 4.50 -6.34
CA PRO A 33 -9.77 4.60 -6.50
C PRO A 33 -10.26 6.03 -6.22
N ARG A 34 -11.34 6.44 -6.90
CA ARG A 34 -11.93 7.78 -6.77
C ARG A 34 -12.39 8.14 -5.35
N GLY A 35 -12.62 7.14 -4.49
CA GLY A 35 -12.92 7.37 -3.07
C GLY A 35 -11.75 7.98 -2.30
N ILE A 36 -10.52 7.87 -2.80
CA ILE A 36 -9.35 8.56 -2.27
C ILE A 36 -9.21 9.90 -2.97
N GLN A 37 -9.78 10.93 -2.37
CA GLN A 37 -9.70 12.30 -2.88
C GLN A 37 -8.22 12.74 -3.03
N PRO A 38 -7.82 13.35 -4.16
CA PRO A 38 -6.43 13.79 -4.39
C PRO A 38 -5.88 14.69 -3.28
N GLU A 39 -6.72 15.55 -2.72
CA GLU A 39 -6.40 16.46 -1.63
C GLU A 39 -5.97 15.69 -0.38
N LEU A 40 -6.60 14.53 -0.11
CA LEU A 40 -6.23 13.68 1.02
C LEU A 40 -4.84 13.06 0.81
N ARG A 41 -4.53 12.65 -0.43
CA ARG A 41 -3.18 12.17 -0.78
C ARG A 41 -2.15 13.28 -0.53
N GLN A 42 -2.47 14.51 -0.93
CA GLN A 42 -1.58 15.65 -0.73
C GLN A 42 -1.37 15.98 0.76
N LEU A 43 -2.42 15.88 1.59
CA LEU A 43 -2.28 16.02 3.04
C LEU A 43 -1.28 15.01 3.61
N PHE A 44 -1.40 13.73 3.23
CA PHE A 44 -0.48 12.69 3.69
C PHE A 44 0.93 12.81 3.11
N ALA A 45 1.09 13.26 1.86
CA ALA A 45 2.40 13.54 1.28
C ALA A 45 3.16 14.61 2.09
N LEU A 46 2.47 15.65 2.55
CA LEU A 46 3.04 16.71 3.39
C LEU A 46 3.26 16.28 4.86
N LEU A 47 2.46 15.32 5.35
CA LEU A 47 2.46 14.90 6.75
C LEU A 47 3.16 13.57 7.03
N GLY A 48 3.59 12.82 6.01
CA GLY A 48 4.03 11.42 6.11
C GLY A 48 4.97 11.15 7.29
N ASP A 49 6.09 11.87 7.36
CA ASP A 49 7.08 11.74 8.44
C ASP A 49 6.51 12.05 9.84
N ARG A 50 5.59 13.01 9.93
CA ARG A 50 4.99 13.40 11.21
C ARG A 50 3.97 12.37 11.66
N VAL A 51 3.14 11.89 10.74
CA VAL A 51 2.19 10.80 10.99
C VAL A 51 2.94 9.54 11.41
N ALA A 52 4.04 9.19 10.73
CA ALA A 52 4.90 8.07 11.09
C ALA A 52 5.48 8.21 12.50
N LYS A 53 5.95 9.41 12.90
CA LYS A 53 6.45 9.67 14.25
C LYS A 53 5.36 9.62 15.32
N HIS A 54 4.14 10.06 14.98
CA HIS A 54 3.01 10.13 15.91
C HIS A 54 2.35 8.79 16.17
N VAL A 55 2.07 8.03 15.10
CA VAL A 55 1.50 6.69 15.18
C VAL A 55 2.57 5.67 15.59
N GLY A 56 3.82 5.93 15.22
CA GLY A 56 4.97 5.07 15.49
C GLY A 56 5.17 4.01 14.41
N VAL A 57 6.38 3.46 14.40
CA VAL A 57 6.76 2.31 13.57
C VAL A 57 6.94 1.11 14.49
N ASN A 58 6.33 -0.03 14.16
CA ASN A 58 6.39 -1.20 15.03
C ASN A 58 6.46 -2.52 14.24
N LEU A 59 7.57 -3.25 14.39
CA LEU A 59 7.78 -4.57 13.79
C LEU A 59 7.25 -5.72 14.66
N GLN A 60 7.04 -5.48 15.95
CA GLN A 60 6.62 -6.49 16.93
C GLN A 60 5.29 -7.18 16.58
N PRO A 61 4.25 -6.51 16.05
CA PRO A 61 3.00 -7.17 15.65
C PRO A 61 3.24 -8.30 14.65
N TYR A 62 4.24 -8.17 13.80
CA TYR A 62 4.62 -9.15 12.78
C TYR A 62 5.61 -10.21 13.30
N GLY A 63 6.05 -10.12 14.56
CA GLY A 63 6.94 -11.11 15.16
C GLY A 63 8.37 -11.11 14.60
N VAL A 64 8.82 -9.97 14.08
CA VAL A 64 10.19 -9.80 13.57
C VAL A 64 10.89 -8.68 14.34
N ALA A 65 12.19 -8.79 14.48
CA ALA A 65 13.07 -7.82 15.09
C ALA A 65 14.19 -7.41 14.12
N ARG A 66 14.93 -6.35 14.44
CA ARG A 66 16.04 -5.86 13.61
C ARG A 66 17.11 -6.92 13.30
N GLY A 67 17.30 -7.89 14.20
CA GLY A 67 18.22 -9.00 14.01
C GLY A 67 17.80 -9.99 12.92
N ASP A 68 16.52 -10.03 12.58
CA ASP A 68 15.94 -10.95 11.58
C ASP A 68 16.03 -10.41 10.15
N ARG A 69 16.70 -9.25 9.97
CA ARG A 69 16.85 -8.60 8.66
C ARG A 69 17.56 -9.53 7.67
N LEU A 70 16.91 -9.75 6.53
CA LEU A 70 17.46 -10.50 5.41
C LEU A 70 18.39 -9.63 4.56
N ARG A 71 19.40 -10.26 3.96
CA ARG A 71 20.31 -9.62 3.01
C ARG A 71 19.98 -10.04 1.60
N ALA A 72 19.82 -9.08 0.69
CA ALA A 72 19.47 -9.32 -0.71
C ALA A 72 20.45 -10.28 -1.43
N ARG A 73 21.75 -10.24 -1.09
CA ARG A 73 22.76 -11.14 -1.65
C ARG A 73 22.64 -12.60 -1.22
N ASP A 74 22.01 -12.86 -0.06
CA ASP A 74 22.01 -14.16 0.61
C ASP A 74 20.60 -14.79 0.63
N ASN A 75 19.56 -14.08 0.18
CA ASN A 75 18.18 -14.51 0.25
C ASN A 75 17.35 -14.03 -0.94
N THR A 76 16.70 -14.97 -1.64
CA THR A 76 15.89 -14.70 -2.84
C THR A 76 14.72 -13.75 -2.57
N THR A 77 14.04 -13.89 -1.43
CA THR A 77 12.93 -13.00 -1.05
C THR A 77 13.41 -11.56 -0.92
N ALA A 78 14.53 -11.34 -0.22
CA ALA A 78 15.13 -10.02 -0.10
C ALA A 78 15.63 -9.47 -1.45
N SER A 79 16.21 -10.32 -2.31
CA SER A 79 16.68 -9.93 -3.64
C SER A 79 15.54 -9.44 -4.54
N VAL A 80 14.45 -10.20 -4.62
CA VAL A 80 13.29 -9.85 -5.45
C VAL A 80 12.59 -8.61 -4.91
N ALA A 81 12.38 -8.52 -3.59
CA ALA A 81 11.81 -7.34 -2.96
C ALA A 81 12.66 -6.07 -3.20
N GLN A 82 13.99 -6.18 -3.08
CA GLN A 82 14.90 -5.07 -3.35
C GLN A 82 14.83 -4.63 -4.82
N SER A 83 14.69 -5.56 -5.78
CA SER A 83 14.49 -5.22 -7.19
C SER A 83 13.21 -4.41 -7.42
N VAL A 84 12.11 -4.76 -6.73
CA VAL A 84 10.87 -3.98 -6.78
C VAL A 84 11.05 -2.60 -6.17
N ALA A 85 11.71 -2.53 -5.01
CA ALA A 85 11.97 -1.27 -4.31
C ALA A 85 12.78 -0.30 -5.17
N THR A 86 13.84 -0.78 -5.82
CA THR A 86 14.63 0.02 -6.76
C THR A 86 13.81 0.51 -7.95
N GLY A 87 12.92 -0.33 -8.49
CA GLY A 87 11.98 0.09 -9.54
C GLY A 87 10.98 1.17 -9.10
N LEU A 88 10.66 1.22 -7.80
CA LEU A 88 9.84 2.25 -7.15
C LEU A 88 10.66 3.42 -6.58
N GLY A 89 11.92 3.57 -7.01
CA GLY A 89 12.75 4.72 -6.65
C GLY A 89 13.32 4.69 -5.23
N PHE A 90 13.15 3.59 -4.49
CA PHE A 90 13.84 3.40 -3.22
C PHE A 90 15.30 3.01 -3.45
N GLY A 91 16.17 3.43 -2.52
CA GLY A 91 17.51 2.87 -2.40
C GLY A 91 17.47 1.49 -1.75
N ASP A 92 18.34 1.27 -0.77
CA ASP A 92 18.28 0.04 0.03
C ASP A 92 17.02 0.01 0.90
N ILE A 93 16.43 -1.17 1.06
CA ILE A 93 15.37 -1.46 2.02
C ILE A 93 15.80 -2.57 2.99
N ASP A 94 15.19 -2.57 4.17
CA ASP A 94 15.28 -3.68 5.11
C ASP A 94 14.15 -4.67 4.80
N VAL A 95 14.47 -5.95 4.58
CA VAL A 95 13.46 -6.99 4.30
C VAL A 95 13.41 -7.97 5.46
N TYR A 96 12.19 -8.28 5.92
CA TYR A 96 11.92 -9.23 6.98
C TYR A 96 10.88 -10.26 6.52
N VAL A 97 10.99 -11.49 7.04
CA VAL A 97 10.00 -12.54 6.81
C VAL A 97 9.29 -12.87 8.12
N SER A 98 7.96 -12.78 8.12
CA SER A 98 7.11 -13.10 9.27
C SER A 98 6.58 -14.53 9.18
N ASN A 99 6.96 -15.36 10.16
CA ASN A 99 6.33 -16.67 10.38
C ASN A 99 5.02 -16.55 11.18
N LYS A 100 4.85 -15.45 11.92
CA LYS A 100 3.64 -15.20 12.74
C LYS A 100 2.43 -14.86 11.87
N GLN A 101 2.64 -14.18 10.76
CA GLN A 101 1.61 -13.79 9.81
C GLN A 101 2.04 -14.24 8.40
N PRO A 102 1.74 -15.48 7.99
CA PRO A 102 2.30 -16.11 6.78
C PRO A 102 2.00 -15.38 5.47
N TRP A 103 0.99 -14.51 5.46
CA TRP A 103 0.58 -13.75 4.28
C TRP A 103 0.69 -12.23 4.45
N VAL A 104 1.35 -11.72 5.49
CA VAL A 104 1.46 -10.26 5.68
C VAL A 104 2.22 -9.59 4.54
N MET A 105 1.79 -8.40 4.13
CA MET A 105 2.49 -7.58 3.14
C MET A 105 2.40 -6.12 3.56
N VAL A 106 3.43 -5.62 4.23
CA VAL A 106 3.42 -4.29 4.83
C VAL A 106 4.77 -3.63 4.75
N ALA A 107 4.78 -2.32 4.52
CA ALA A 107 5.95 -1.49 4.60
C ALA A 107 5.80 -0.57 5.81
N GLU A 108 6.83 -0.52 6.64
CA GLU A 108 6.93 0.41 7.76
C GLU A 108 7.90 1.54 7.35
N PRO A 109 7.53 2.82 7.57
CA PRO A 109 8.34 3.98 7.17
C PRO A 109 9.53 4.21 8.12
N THR A 110 10.41 3.22 8.22
CA THR A 110 11.73 3.35 8.83
C THR A 110 12.72 4.01 7.86
N SER A 111 13.94 4.26 8.31
CA SER A 111 15.05 4.71 7.46
C SER A 111 16.23 3.74 7.61
N PRO A 112 16.53 2.88 6.61
CA PRO A 112 15.78 2.65 5.36
C PRO A 112 14.38 2.03 5.61
N ILE A 113 13.48 2.01 4.63
CA ILE A 113 12.13 1.41 4.77
C ILE A 113 12.23 -0.07 5.12
N SER A 114 11.37 -0.53 6.03
CA SER A 114 11.26 -1.92 6.43
C SER A 114 10.08 -2.57 5.72
N LEU A 115 10.34 -3.50 4.82
CA LEU A 115 9.33 -4.36 4.20
C LEU A 115 9.21 -5.66 4.98
N VAL A 116 8.01 -6.00 5.44
CA VAL A 116 7.70 -7.27 6.09
C VAL A 116 6.80 -8.09 5.19
N LEU A 117 7.28 -9.26 4.80
CA LEU A 117 6.53 -10.23 4.00
C LEU A 117 6.26 -11.49 4.81
N GLY A 118 5.09 -12.09 4.65
CA GLY A 118 4.79 -13.37 5.29
C GLY A 118 5.59 -14.52 4.69
N SER A 119 5.88 -15.55 5.48
CA SER A 119 6.65 -16.73 5.04
C SER A 119 6.05 -17.43 3.83
N ALA A 120 4.73 -17.60 3.79
CA ALA A 120 4.03 -18.24 2.69
C ALA A 120 4.13 -17.45 1.37
N ILE A 121 4.29 -16.12 1.43
CA ILE A 121 4.57 -15.29 0.25
C ILE A 121 5.94 -15.62 -0.33
N GLY A 122 6.96 -15.77 0.52
CA GLY A 122 8.31 -16.15 0.12
C GLY A 122 8.35 -17.57 -0.48
N GLU A 123 7.65 -18.51 0.15
CA GLU A 123 7.54 -19.91 -0.31
C GLU A 123 6.77 -20.04 -1.63
N ALA A 124 5.76 -19.19 -1.86
CA ALA A 124 4.98 -19.17 -3.09
C ALA A 124 5.75 -18.62 -4.31
N GLY A 125 6.93 -18.02 -4.11
CA GLY A 125 7.86 -17.69 -5.19
C GLY A 125 7.87 -16.23 -5.64
N GLY A 126 8.61 -15.97 -6.72
CA GLY A 126 9.00 -14.62 -7.16
C GLY A 126 7.83 -13.67 -7.44
N ASP A 127 6.78 -14.15 -8.09
CA ASP A 127 5.61 -13.31 -8.43
C ASP A 127 4.83 -12.91 -7.19
N SER A 128 4.73 -13.80 -6.19
CA SER A 128 4.10 -13.52 -4.90
C SER A 128 4.89 -12.45 -4.14
N ILE A 129 6.21 -12.55 -4.14
CA ILE A 129 7.09 -11.54 -3.54
C ILE A 129 6.95 -10.20 -4.28
N ARG A 130 6.90 -10.21 -5.62
CA ARG A 130 6.72 -8.99 -6.43
C ARG A 130 5.38 -8.32 -6.16
N PHE A 131 4.31 -9.10 -6.11
CA PHE A 131 2.96 -8.62 -5.82
C PHE A 131 2.93 -7.96 -4.45
N ALA A 132 3.40 -8.67 -3.42
CA ALA A 132 3.39 -8.18 -2.05
C ALA A 132 4.29 -6.95 -1.84
N ALA A 133 5.50 -6.97 -2.40
CA ALA A 133 6.42 -5.83 -2.34
C ALA A 133 5.86 -4.62 -3.07
N GLY A 134 5.33 -4.78 -4.29
CA GLY A 134 4.73 -3.70 -5.06
C GLY A 134 3.56 -3.06 -4.33
N ALA A 135 2.70 -3.89 -3.72
CA ALA A 135 1.56 -3.41 -2.97
C ALA A 135 1.92 -2.60 -1.74
N ALA A 136 2.85 -3.11 -0.92
CA ALA A 136 3.29 -2.43 0.29
C ALA A 136 4.12 -1.18 -0.01
N LEU A 137 5.06 -1.27 -0.96
CA LEU A 137 6.00 -0.20 -1.25
C LEU A 137 5.36 0.97 -2.02
N LYS A 138 4.32 0.74 -2.84
CA LYS A 138 3.60 1.85 -3.46
C LYS A 138 2.90 2.72 -2.42
N LEU A 139 2.26 2.12 -1.42
CA LEU A 139 1.66 2.87 -0.32
C LEU A 139 2.72 3.64 0.47
N ALA A 140 3.89 3.05 0.72
CA ALA A 140 5.00 3.77 1.35
C ALA A 140 5.51 4.93 0.50
N GLN A 141 5.65 4.74 -0.82
CA GLN A 141 6.09 5.76 -1.77
C GLN A 141 5.15 6.97 -1.76
N SER A 142 3.85 6.73 -1.59
CA SER A 142 2.83 7.78 -1.52
C SER A 142 2.59 8.33 -0.11
N SER A 143 3.45 8.03 0.87
CA SER A 143 3.27 8.41 2.29
C SER A 143 1.98 7.90 2.94
N LEU A 144 1.46 6.77 2.45
CA LEU A 144 0.20 6.15 2.87
C LEU A 144 0.40 4.80 3.58
N ALA A 145 1.63 4.37 3.82
CA ALA A 145 1.91 3.12 4.54
C ALA A 145 1.26 3.06 5.94
N ILE A 146 1.33 4.16 6.70
CA ILE A 146 0.70 4.25 8.03
C ILE A 146 -0.84 4.18 7.94
N PRO A 147 -1.53 5.07 7.21
CA PRO A 147 -2.99 5.01 7.16
C PRO A 147 -3.50 3.68 6.60
N ALA A 148 -2.79 3.06 5.65
CA ALA A 148 -3.21 1.78 5.08
C ALA A 148 -3.08 0.57 6.03
N ARG A 149 -2.27 0.64 7.08
CA ARG A 149 -2.10 -0.46 8.06
C ARG A 149 -2.97 -0.31 9.31
N LEU A 150 -3.64 0.83 9.50
CA LEU A 150 -4.53 1.07 10.64
C LEU A 150 -5.84 0.29 10.49
N ALA A 151 -6.45 -0.08 11.61
CA ALA A 151 -7.82 -0.56 11.57
C ALA A 151 -8.77 0.55 11.05
N PRO A 152 -9.90 0.23 10.40
CA PRO A 152 -10.80 1.24 9.82
C PRO A 152 -11.19 2.36 10.80
N ASP A 153 -11.56 2.00 12.04
CA ASP A 153 -11.96 2.98 13.06
C ASP A 153 -10.78 3.88 13.48
N GLU A 154 -9.58 3.30 13.64
CA GLU A 154 -8.37 4.04 13.99
C GLU A 154 -7.96 5.01 12.87
N LEU A 155 -8.08 4.57 11.61
CA LEU A 155 -7.89 5.41 10.44
C LEU A 155 -8.92 6.54 10.41
N GLY A 156 -10.18 6.22 10.69
CA GLY A 156 -11.26 7.19 10.80
C GLY A 156 -10.97 8.26 11.84
N VAL A 157 -10.59 7.86 13.06
CA VAL A 157 -10.18 8.79 14.13
C VAL A 157 -9.02 9.68 13.68
N LEU A 158 -7.98 9.12 13.06
CA LEU A 158 -6.83 9.89 12.58
C LEU A 158 -7.23 10.93 11.53
N VAL A 159 -7.96 10.53 10.50
CA VAL A 159 -8.30 11.39 9.36
C VAL A 159 -9.33 12.45 9.77
N VAL A 160 -10.38 12.06 10.50
CA VAL A 160 -11.39 13.01 10.98
C VAL A 160 -10.77 14.02 11.94
N ALA A 161 -9.88 13.60 12.84
CA ALA A 161 -9.16 14.52 13.71
C ALA A 161 -8.27 15.50 12.93
N LEU A 162 -7.59 15.03 11.87
CA LEU A 162 -6.82 15.89 10.99
C LEU A 162 -7.70 16.93 10.28
N LEU A 163 -8.83 16.50 9.70
CA LEU A 163 -9.74 17.38 8.97
C LEU A 163 -10.42 18.39 9.90
N ARG A 164 -10.74 18.00 11.14
CA ARG A 164 -11.29 18.90 12.17
C ARG A 164 -10.35 20.00 12.65
N LEU A 165 -9.07 19.95 12.31
CA LEU A 165 -8.18 21.11 12.49
C LEU A 165 -8.55 22.28 11.57
N PHE A 166 -9.23 22.01 10.45
CA PHE A 166 -9.54 22.97 9.39
C PHE A 166 -11.03 23.13 9.12
N GLN A 167 -11.81 22.06 9.36
CA GLN A 167 -13.26 21.99 9.23
C GLN A 167 -13.87 21.55 10.57
N PRO A 168 -14.14 22.46 11.53
CA PRO A 168 -14.58 22.10 12.88
C PRO A 168 -15.83 21.21 12.92
N ASP A 169 -16.74 21.39 11.96
CA ASP A 169 -18.00 20.68 11.84
C ASP A 169 -17.91 19.40 10.97
N PHE A 170 -16.69 18.94 10.64
CA PHE A 170 -16.51 17.72 9.84
C PHE A 170 -17.22 16.52 10.51
N PRO A 171 -18.00 15.70 9.77
CA PRO A 171 -18.81 14.63 10.36
C PRO A 171 -17.99 13.59 11.15
N ILE A 172 -18.54 13.14 12.29
CA ILE A 172 -18.00 12.04 13.11
C ILE A 172 -18.96 10.84 13.02
N LEU A 173 -19.08 10.25 11.83
CA LEU A 173 -20.01 9.14 11.63
C LEU A 173 -19.45 7.86 12.28
N SER A 174 -20.16 7.31 13.25
CA SER A 174 -19.88 6.02 13.90
C SER A 174 -18.51 5.91 14.61
N LEU A 175 -17.86 7.04 14.91
CA LEU A 175 -16.55 7.08 15.57
C LEU A 175 -16.66 7.68 16.97
N ASP A 176 -15.72 7.32 17.84
CA ASP A 176 -15.61 7.87 19.19
C ASP A 176 -15.18 9.36 19.15
N ALA A 177 -16.09 10.24 19.57
CA ALA A 177 -15.87 11.68 19.62
C ALA A 177 -14.75 12.09 20.59
N ASP A 178 -14.60 11.37 21.72
CA ASP A 178 -13.56 11.65 22.71
C ASP A 178 -12.18 11.26 22.17
N ALA A 179 -12.09 10.12 21.47
CA ALA A 179 -10.88 9.71 20.78
C ALA A 179 -10.46 10.75 19.73
N ILE A 180 -11.41 11.29 18.96
CA ILE A 180 -11.16 12.35 17.97
C ILE A 180 -10.71 13.64 18.64
N ALA A 181 -11.38 14.09 19.69
CA ALA A 181 -10.99 15.30 20.41
C ALA A 181 -9.56 15.18 20.98
N ALA A 182 -9.23 14.04 21.57
CA ALA A 182 -7.88 13.76 22.05
C ALA A 182 -6.85 13.76 20.91
N GLN A 183 -7.19 13.16 19.76
CA GLN A 183 -6.31 13.11 18.59
C GLN A 183 -6.10 14.50 17.96
N VAL A 184 -7.13 15.34 17.89
CA VAL A 184 -7.04 16.75 17.44
C VAL A 184 -6.00 17.50 18.28
N GLN A 185 -6.04 17.34 19.61
CA GLN A 185 -5.08 18.01 20.50
C GLN A 185 -3.65 17.55 20.25
N LYS A 186 -3.43 16.25 20.01
CA LYS A 186 -2.10 15.71 19.70
C LYS A 186 -1.60 16.23 18.35
N LEU A 187 -2.43 16.17 17.31
CA LEU A 187 -2.07 16.63 15.96
C LEU A 187 -1.76 18.13 15.93
N ARG A 188 -2.55 18.95 16.65
CA ARG A 188 -2.29 20.40 16.76
C ARG A 188 -0.93 20.73 17.37
N ARG A 189 -0.44 19.92 18.31
CA ARG A 189 0.90 20.09 18.91
C ARG A 189 2.02 19.58 18.00
N LEU A 190 1.73 18.56 17.20
CA LEU A 190 2.69 17.91 16.31
C LEU A 190 2.96 18.71 15.03
N ILE A 191 1.93 19.36 14.48
CA ILE A 191 2.00 20.02 13.17
C ILE A 191 2.37 21.51 13.36
N PRO A 192 3.52 21.96 12.81
CA PRO A 192 3.92 23.36 12.89
C PRO A 192 2.93 24.31 12.18
N ASN A 193 2.81 25.56 12.66
CA ASN A 193 1.85 26.53 12.12
C ASN A 193 2.04 26.83 10.61
N ASN A 194 3.28 26.89 10.12
CA ASN A 194 3.54 27.08 8.70
C ASN A 194 2.97 25.92 7.86
N LEU A 195 3.14 24.69 8.34
CA LEU A 195 2.60 23.51 7.68
C LEU A 195 1.07 23.45 7.78
N LEU A 196 0.47 23.87 8.89
CA LEU A 196 -0.99 24.02 8.98
C LEU A 196 -1.54 24.95 7.88
N ASN A 197 -0.86 26.07 7.62
CA ASN A 197 -1.29 27.00 6.56
C ASN A 197 -1.20 26.36 5.16
N GLU A 198 -0.17 25.54 4.92
CA GLU A 198 0.01 24.81 3.65
C GLU A 198 -1.02 23.69 3.46
N LEU A 199 -1.40 23.01 4.54
CA LEU A 199 -2.40 21.92 4.51
C LEU A 199 -3.83 22.44 4.33
N LYS A 200 -4.12 23.64 4.82
CA LYS A 200 -5.46 24.23 4.84
C LYS A 200 -6.23 24.15 3.51
N PRO A 201 -5.68 24.58 2.35
CA PRO A 201 -6.41 24.51 1.09
C PRO A 201 -6.85 23.09 0.72
N PHE A 202 -5.97 22.09 0.90
CA PHE A 202 -6.29 20.70 0.63
C PHE A 202 -7.35 20.18 1.60
N ALA A 203 -7.18 20.45 2.90
CA ALA A 203 -8.14 20.02 3.91
C ALA A 203 -9.53 20.63 3.70
N GLN A 204 -9.63 21.89 3.24
CA GLN A 204 -10.92 22.55 2.98
C GLN A 204 -11.60 22.10 1.69
N ALA A 205 -10.84 21.58 0.72
CA ALA A 205 -11.37 21.05 -0.53
C ALA A 205 -11.90 19.61 -0.40
N ILE A 206 -11.65 18.92 0.72
CA ILE A 206 -12.24 17.60 1.00
C ILE A 206 -13.76 17.72 1.14
N ASP A 207 -14.46 16.94 0.32
CA ASP A 207 -15.91 16.80 0.40
C ASP A 207 -16.30 15.98 1.64
N ALA A 208 -16.77 16.67 2.67
CA ALA A 208 -17.19 16.10 3.93
C ALA A 208 -18.47 15.25 3.83
N GLN A 209 -19.35 15.51 2.85
CA GLN A 209 -20.62 14.80 2.71
C GLN A 209 -20.43 13.40 2.13
N HIS A 210 -19.45 13.24 1.25
CA HIS A 210 -19.15 11.97 0.58
C HIS A 210 -17.95 11.24 1.19
N PHE A 211 -17.32 11.78 2.23
CA PHE A 211 -16.21 11.13 2.90
C PHE A 211 -16.69 9.93 3.74
N SER A 212 -16.06 8.77 3.52
CA SER A 212 -16.24 7.56 4.33
C SER A 212 -14.89 6.95 4.67
N HIS A 213 -14.62 6.79 5.98
CA HIS A 213 -13.36 6.21 6.45
C HIS A 213 -13.27 4.70 6.18
N GLU A 214 -14.39 3.98 6.19
CA GLU A 214 -14.45 2.57 5.81
C GLU A 214 -14.12 2.39 4.32
N GLN A 215 -14.67 3.26 3.48
CA GLN A 215 -14.37 3.25 2.05
C GLN A 215 -12.91 3.63 1.80
N LEU A 216 -12.38 4.62 2.50
CA LEU A 216 -10.97 4.98 2.45
C LEU A 216 -10.06 3.80 2.82
N ALA A 217 -10.35 3.08 3.90
CA ALA A 217 -9.57 1.91 4.31
C ALA A 217 -9.54 0.83 3.21
N ARG A 218 -10.71 0.55 2.62
CA ARG A 218 -10.85 -0.40 1.50
C ARG A 218 -10.08 0.07 0.28
N ASP A 219 -10.21 1.33 -0.09
CA ASP A 219 -9.58 1.88 -1.28
C ASP A 219 -8.06 1.95 -1.15
N LEU A 220 -7.53 2.24 0.04
CA LEU A 220 -6.09 2.18 0.29
C LEU A 220 -5.55 0.76 0.07
N LYS A 221 -6.29 -0.25 0.54
CA LYS A 221 -5.96 -1.66 0.24
C LYS A 221 -5.98 -1.91 -1.26
N ILE A 222 -7.02 -1.49 -1.97
CA ILE A 222 -7.13 -1.65 -3.43
C ILE A 222 -5.97 -0.97 -4.16
N THR A 223 -5.59 0.26 -3.80
CA THR A 223 -4.45 0.97 -4.40
C THR A 223 -3.17 0.14 -4.32
N GLY A 224 -2.86 -0.40 -3.13
CA GLY A 224 -1.70 -1.28 -2.95
C GLY A 224 -1.82 -2.49 -3.87
N LEU A 225 -2.94 -3.20 -3.85
CA LEU A 225 -3.12 -4.42 -4.65
C LEU A 225 -3.01 -4.17 -6.15
N ARG A 226 -3.49 -3.03 -6.66
CA ARG A 226 -3.32 -2.63 -8.07
C ARG A 226 -1.84 -2.45 -8.42
N ALA A 227 -1.05 -1.83 -7.54
CA ALA A 227 0.39 -1.71 -7.72
C ALA A 227 1.11 -3.07 -7.65
N GLY A 228 0.65 -3.96 -6.75
CA GLY A 228 1.14 -5.35 -6.68
C GLY A 228 0.84 -6.14 -7.96
N LEU A 229 -0.35 -5.95 -8.53
CA LEU A 229 -0.71 -6.55 -9.82
C LEU A 229 0.25 -6.09 -10.92
N VAL A 230 0.53 -4.80 -11.02
CA VAL A 230 1.49 -4.28 -12.02
C VAL A 230 2.88 -4.84 -11.78
N ALA A 231 3.34 -4.88 -10.52
CA ALA A 231 4.69 -5.35 -10.18
C ALA A 231 4.91 -6.85 -10.44
N SER A 232 3.85 -7.66 -10.42
CA SER A 232 3.89 -9.11 -10.65
C SER A 232 3.38 -9.55 -12.01
N ALA A 233 2.62 -8.71 -12.70
CA ALA A 233 1.83 -9.05 -13.89
C ALA A 233 0.92 -10.28 -13.72
N SER A 234 0.50 -10.60 -12.48
CA SER A 234 -0.28 -11.82 -12.18
C SER A 234 -1.47 -11.53 -11.28
N LEU A 235 -2.67 -11.48 -11.87
CA LEU A 235 -3.94 -11.39 -11.14
C LEU A 235 -4.16 -12.64 -10.27
N LEU A 236 -3.82 -13.82 -10.79
CA LEU A 236 -3.99 -15.08 -10.07
C LEU A 236 -3.19 -15.08 -8.77
N THR A 237 -1.93 -14.61 -8.80
CA THR A 237 -1.08 -14.50 -7.62
C THR A 237 -1.71 -13.59 -6.56
N GLY A 238 -2.23 -12.43 -6.98
CA GLY A 238 -2.93 -11.53 -6.06
C GLY A 238 -4.16 -12.16 -5.42
N LEU A 239 -5.01 -12.82 -6.21
CA LEU A 239 -6.21 -13.51 -5.73
C LEU A 239 -5.86 -14.69 -4.80
N GLN A 240 -4.80 -15.44 -5.10
CA GLN A 240 -4.30 -16.52 -4.24
C GLN A 240 -3.89 -16.01 -2.86
N ILE A 241 -3.07 -14.95 -2.81
CA ILE A 241 -2.64 -14.33 -1.55
C ILE A 241 -3.85 -13.84 -0.76
N LEU A 242 -4.77 -13.11 -1.39
CA LEU A 242 -5.92 -12.53 -0.72
C LEU A 242 -6.92 -13.57 -0.21
N ALA A 243 -7.22 -14.60 -1.00
CA ALA A 243 -8.08 -15.69 -0.59
C ALA A 243 -7.47 -16.47 0.59
N ALA A 244 -6.15 -16.72 0.54
CA ALA A 244 -5.43 -17.37 1.63
C ALA A 244 -5.40 -16.50 2.91
N GLN A 245 -5.26 -15.17 2.80
CA GLN A 245 -5.39 -14.24 3.93
C GLN A 245 -6.78 -14.31 4.56
N ALA A 246 -7.83 -14.41 3.74
CA ALA A 246 -9.21 -14.51 4.20
C ALA A 246 -9.59 -15.92 4.68
N GLY A 247 -8.72 -16.92 4.50
CA GLY A 247 -8.99 -18.31 4.89
C GLY A 247 -10.07 -18.98 4.07
N VAL A 248 -10.30 -18.53 2.83
CA VAL A 248 -11.36 -19.03 1.93
C VAL A 248 -10.77 -19.49 0.59
N PRO A 249 -11.45 -20.39 -0.14
CA PRO A 249 -11.10 -20.69 -1.52
C PRO A 249 -11.18 -19.46 -2.42
N ILE A 250 -10.34 -19.43 -3.47
CA ILE A 250 -10.34 -18.33 -4.45
C ILE A 250 -11.72 -18.12 -5.06
N ALA A 251 -12.44 -19.20 -5.38
CA ALA A 251 -13.76 -19.15 -6.00
C ALA A 251 -14.76 -18.32 -5.17
N ASP A 252 -14.73 -18.49 -3.85
CA ASP A 252 -15.61 -17.78 -2.92
C ASP A 252 -15.16 -16.33 -2.74
N PHE A 253 -13.83 -16.12 -2.70
CA PHE A 253 -13.23 -14.80 -2.56
C PHE A 253 -13.51 -13.87 -3.75
N MET A 254 -13.81 -14.40 -4.94
CA MET A 254 -14.12 -13.57 -6.11
C MET A 254 -15.29 -12.60 -5.86
N THR A 255 -16.20 -12.90 -4.94
CA THR A 255 -17.33 -12.02 -4.61
C THR A 255 -16.97 -10.89 -3.64
N ASP A 256 -15.78 -10.92 -3.04
CA ASP A 256 -15.31 -9.89 -2.11
C ASP A 256 -15.11 -8.55 -2.86
N PRO A 257 -15.53 -7.40 -2.29
CA PRO A 257 -15.36 -6.09 -2.93
C PRO A 257 -13.91 -5.76 -3.29
N VAL A 258 -12.93 -6.22 -2.51
CA VAL A 258 -11.50 -6.02 -2.78
C VAL A 258 -11.06 -6.86 -3.99
N ALA A 259 -11.54 -8.10 -4.09
CA ALA A 259 -11.28 -8.96 -5.25
C ALA A 259 -11.88 -8.34 -6.52
N GLN A 260 -13.12 -7.88 -6.46
CA GLN A 260 -13.81 -7.21 -7.56
C GLN A 260 -13.08 -5.94 -8.00
N GLY A 261 -12.60 -5.13 -7.04
CA GLY A 261 -11.81 -3.94 -7.33
C GLY A 261 -10.50 -4.23 -8.07
N LEU A 262 -9.85 -5.36 -7.75
CA LEU A 262 -8.62 -5.81 -8.40
C LEU A 262 -8.89 -6.40 -9.79
N ILE A 263 -9.91 -7.25 -9.92
CA ILE A 263 -10.33 -7.87 -11.19
C ILE A 263 -10.76 -6.80 -12.18
N THR A 264 -11.60 -5.86 -11.76
CA THR A 264 -12.09 -4.76 -12.61
C THR A 264 -10.94 -3.93 -13.13
N PHE A 265 -9.94 -3.63 -12.29
CA PHE A 265 -8.76 -2.92 -12.72
C PHE A 265 -7.94 -3.73 -13.74
N ALA A 266 -7.69 -5.02 -13.48
CA ALA A 266 -6.88 -5.87 -14.35
C ALA A 266 -7.38 -5.94 -15.81
N ILE A 267 -8.70 -5.80 -16.01
CA ILE A 267 -9.34 -5.82 -17.33
C ILE A 267 -9.63 -4.43 -17.92
N ALA A 268 -9.40 -3.36 -17.16
CA ALA A 268 -9.68 -1.99 -17.59
C ALA A 268 -8.53 -1.41 -18.45
N GLU A 269 -8.86 -0.44 -19.31
CA GLU A 269 -7.85 0.32 -20.07
C GLU A 269 -6.85 1.04 -19.16
N ASP A 270 -7.30 1.46 -17.98
CA ASP A 270 -6.50 2.05 -16.91
C ASP A 270 -5.27 1.19 -16.54
N HIS A 271 -5.39 -0.14 -16.56
CA HIS A 271 -4.26 -1.02 -16.28
C HIS A 271 -3.20 -0.95 -17.39
N ALA A 272 -3.59 -0.76 -18.65
CA ALA A 272 -2.67 -0.62 -19.77
C ALA A 272 -1.84 0.70 -19.74
N VAL A 273 -2.23 1.66 -18.90
CA VAL A 273 -1.44 2.88 -18.63
C VAL A 273 -0.16 2.52 -17.87
N VAL A 274 -0.24 1.55 -16.95
CA VAL A 274 0.83 1.22 -15.99
C VAL A 274 1.50 -0.13 -16.25
N ALA A 275 0.87 -1.04 -16.99
CA ALA A 275 1.37 -2.39 -17.26
C ALA A 275 2.24 -2.51 -18.53
N ARG A 276 2.92 -1.43 -18.94
CA ARG A 276 3.73 -1.38 -20.17
C ARG A 276 5.14 -1.90 -19.97
#